data_AF-A0A0R0HUS1-F1
#
_entry.id   AF-A0A0R0HUS1-F1
#
_cell.length_a   1.000
_cell.length_b   1.000
_cell.length_c   1.000
_cell.angle_alpha   90.00
_cell.angle_beta   90.00
_cell.angle_gamma   90.00
#
_symmetry.space_group_name_H-M   'P 1'
#
loop_
_entity.id
_entity.type
_entity.pdbx_description
1 polymer ?
#
loop_
_entity_poly.entity_id
_entity_poly.type
_entity_poly.pdbx_seq_one_letter_code
_entity_poly.pdbx_strand_id
1 'polypeptide(L)'
;MSAYAHQMEQQYSAPSLSDDSETGSHYELESGFFMKSFTATIFVASLVTLGVLLITLVISLVIMLQSCQSKSAGVIELLNINDYYSYCRVYSLHAELNNLEGYNLPGICRHLAVHYIKVGQYARDLDLTMSVIDDYFKSVRPSEDGLDVVLMDIDDIFPRNSDSSNLFHRFYNDSTSNCIKEAKNVKLMFVTRLYMYLQTGGWSIILLSREPRTHRNVTINHLDSAGLRSWSALMMRI
;
A
#
# COMPACT_ATOMS: atom_id res chain seq x y z
N MET A 1 -65.47 28.67 -87.74
CA MET A 1 -65.52 27.49 -88.65
C MET A 1 -65.38 26.28 -87.73
N SER A 2 -66.32 25.33 -87.61
CA SER A 2 -67.06 24.55 -88.64
C SER A 2 -66.12 23.65 -89.45
N ALA A 3 -66.36 22.34 -89.66
CA ALA A 3 -67.54 21.46 -89.45
C ALA A 3 -67.14 20.18 -88.62
N TYR A 4 -67.98 19.41 -87.92
CA TYR A 4 -69.32 18.77 -88.15
C TYR A 4 -69.33 17.47 -88.99
N ALA A 5 -69.55 16.31 -88.34
CA ALA A 5 -70.26 15.07 -88.79
C ALA A 5 -70.16 13.97 -87.69
N HIS A 6 -71.23 13.50 -87.00
CA HIS A 6 -72.30 12.52 -87.39
C HIS A 6 -71.80 11.05 -87.55
N GLN A 7 -72.47 9.96 -87.12
CA GLN A 7 -73.53 9.59 -86.12
C GLN A 7 -73.42 8.03 -85.94
N MET A 8 -73.99 7.20 -85.04
CA MET A 8 -75.21 7.05 -84.20
C MET A 8 -74.81 6.48 -82.80
N GLU A 9 -75.61 6.38 -81.72
CA GLU A 9 -77.06 6.17 -81.42
C GLU A 9 -77.59 4.72 -81.33
N GLN A 10 -77.57 4.16 -80.11
CA GLN A 10 -78.62 3.33 -79.45
C GLN A 10 -78.20 3.17 -77.96
N GLN A 11 -78.98 3.46 -76.88
CA GLN A 11 -80.37 3.15 -76.49
C GLN A 11 -80.65 1.64 -76.43
N TYR A 12 -81.25 1.02 -75.40
CA TYR A 12 -81.93 1.45 -74.14
C TYR A 12 -81.85 0.26 -73.13
N SER A 13 -82.13 0.30 -71.81
CA SER A 13 -82.59 1.32 -70.84
C SER A 13 -82.15 0.92 -69.40
N ALA A 14 -82.68 1.55 -68.34
CA ALA A 14 -82.48 1.17 -66.92
C ALA A 14 -83.78 1.22 -66.07
N PRO A 15 -83.89 0.36 -65.04
CA PRO A 15 -84.66 0.61 -63.82
C PRO A 15 -83.85 0.25 -62.55
N SER A 16 -84.07 0.76 -61.33
CA SER A 16 -84.64 1.98 -60.74
C SER A 16 -84.82 1.71 -59.23
N LEU A 17 -84.21 2.54 -58.38
CA LEU A 17 -84.70 2.95 -57.05
C LEU A 17 -84.91 1.93 -55.89
N SER A 18 -83.94 1.88 -54.96
CA SER A 18 -84.10 1.86 -53.48
C SER A 18 -82.69 1.79 -52.86
N ASP A 19 -82.15 2.76 -52.11
CA ASP A 19 -82.63 3.37 -50.86
C ASP A 19 -82.56 2.42 -49.66
N ASP A 20 -81.44 2.44 -48.93
CA ASP A 20 -81.37 2.35 -47.45
C ASP A 20 -79.96 2.81 -46.96
N SER A 21 -79.67 2.66 -45.66
CA SER A 21 -78.93 3.65 -44.86
C SER A 21 -77.67 3.17 -44.11
N GLU A 22 -76.92 4.18 -43.62
CA GLU A 22 -76.04 4.23 -42.43
C GLU A 22 -74.81 3.32 -42.21
N THR A 23 -73.66 4.00 -42.01
CA THR A 23 -72.55 3.72 -41.06
C THR A 23 -71.66 2.47 -41.18
N GLY A 24 -70.34 2.65 -41.07
CA GLY A 24 -69.39 1.55 -40.84
C GLY A 24 -67.90 1.88 -40.98
N SER A 25 -67.24 2.27 -39.88
CA SER A 25 -65.78 2.23 -39.60
C SER A 25 -64.75 2.58 -40.71
N HIS A 26 -63.92 3.60 -40.44
CA HIS A 26 -62.59 3.68 -41.07
C HIS A 26 -61.67 2.58 -40.51
N TYR A 27 -60.97 1.86 -41.40
CA TYR A 27 -59.91 0.94 -41.04
C TYR A 27 -58.56 1.62 -41.27
N GLU A 28 -57.66 1.64 -40.27
CA GLU A 28 -56.26 1.98 -40.51
C GLU A 28 -55.59 0.85 -41.30
N LEU A 29 -54.95 1.19 -42.41
CA LEU A 29 -54.39 0.21 -43.34
C LEU A 29 -52.96 -0.13 -42.91
N GLU A 30 -52.85 -1.00 -41.90
CA GLU A 30 -51.56 -1.48 -41.38
C GLU A 30 -50.71 -2.12 -42.49
N SER A 31 -49.53 -1.55 -42.73
CA SER A 31 -48.68 -1.84 -43.90
C SER A 31 -47.82 -3.09 -43.71
N GLY A 32 -48.48 -4.23 -43.48
CA GLY A 32 -47.86 -5.53 -43.27
C GLY A 32 -47.00 -6.01 -44.46
N PHE A 33 -45.71 -6.23 -44.20
CA PHE A 33 -44.77 -6.77 -45.19
C PHE A 33 -44.94 -8.29 -45.36
N PHE A 34 -45.70 -8.72 -46.38
CA PHE A 34 -45.94 -10.14 -46.67
C PHE A 34 -44.70 -10.86 -47.24
N MET A 35 -43.81 -11.28 -46.34
CA MET A 35 -42.63 -12.08 -46.63
C MET A 35 -43.01 -13.55 -46.94
N LYS A 36 -42.43 -14.15 -48.00
CA LYS A 36 -42.55 -15.60 -48.22
C LYS A 36 -41.84 -16.37 -47.10
N SER A 37 -42.45 -17.46 -46.63
CA SER A 37 -41.94 -18.28 -45.50
C SER A 37 -40.43 -18.60 -45.58
N PHE A 38 -39.95 -19.02 -46.76
CA PHE A 38 -38.53 -19.30 -47.01
C PHE A 38 -37.60 -18.10 -46.81
N THR A 39 -38.05 -16.88 -47.16
CA THR A 39 -37.27 -15.65 -46.95
C THR A 39 -37.30 -15.23 -45.49
N ALA A 40 -38.40 -15.49 -44.78
CA ALA A 40 -38.49 -15.24 -43.34
C ALA A 40 -37.55 -16.16 -42.53
N THR A 41 -37.45 -17.45 -42.88
CA THR A 41 -36.51 -18.37 -42.19
C THR A 41 -35.06 -18.01 -42.44
N ILE A 42 -34.69 -17.58 -43.66
CA ILE A 42 -33.35 -17.05 -43.96
C ILE A 42 -33.04 -15.83 -43.08
N PHE A 43 -33.96 -14.85 -43.00
CA PHE A 43 -33.76 -13.65 -42.19
C PHE A 43 -33.55 -13.96 -40.70
N VAL A 44 -34.38 -14.84 -40.13
CA VAL A 44 -34.24 -15.28 -38.73
C VAL A 44 -32.92 -16.03 -38.52
N ALA A 45 -32.52 -16.92 -39.44
CA ALA A 45 -31.23 -17.62 -39.35
C ALA A 45 -30.03 -16.66 -39.43
N SER A 46 -30.11 -15.60 -40.26
CA SER A 46 -29.10 -14.54 -40.33
C SER A 46 -29.00 -13.74 -39.03
N LEU A 47 -30.13 -13.41 -38.39
CA LEU A 47 -30.13 -12.72 -37.09
C LEU A 47 -29.57 -13.61 -35.97
N VAL A 48 -29.94 -14.90 -35.93
CA VAL A 48 -29.43 -15.85 -34.93
C VAL A 48 -27.92 -16.06 -35.08
N THR A 49 -27.42 -16.24 -36.31
CA THR A 49 -25.98 -16.41 -36.56
C THR A 49 -25.17 -15.15 -36.24
N LEU A 50 -25.68 -13.96 -36.56
CA LEU A 50 -25.07 -12.68 -36.16
C LEU A 50 -25.07 -12.52 -34.62
N GLY A 51 -26.16 -12.87 -33.95
CA GLY A 51 -26.26 -12.86 -32.48
C GLY A 51 -25.24 -13.78 -31.82
N VAL A 52 -25.10 -15.03 -32.31
CA VAL A 52 -24.08 -15.98 -31.84
C VAL A 52 -22.67 -15.43 -32.09
N LEU A 53 -22.40 -14.86 -33.27
CA LEU A 53 -21.10 -14.25 -33.58
C LEU A 53 -20.74 -13.15 -32.57
N LEU A 54 -21.65 -12.21 -32.32
CA LEU A 54 -21.45 -11.11 -31.37
C LEU A 54 -21.23 -11.62 -29.94
N ILE A 55 -22.01 -12.61 -29.50
CA ILE A 55 -21.82 -13.23 -28.16
C ILE A 55 -20.48 -13.94 -28.05
N THR A 56 -20.04 -14.70 -29.06
CA THR A 56 -18.71 -15.34 -29.03
C THR A 56 -17.56 -14.34 -29.04
N LEU A 57 -17.71 -13.21 -29.74
CA LEU A 57 -16.74 -12.10 -29.73
C LEU A 57 -16.66 -11.45 -28.35
N VAL A 58 -17.80 -11.16 -27.71
CA VAL A 58 -17.84 -10.60 -26.34
C VAL A 58 -17.22 -11.57 -25.33
N ILE A 59 -17.54 -12.87 -25.39
CA ILE A 59 -16.94 -13.89 -24.51
C ILE A 59 -15.41 -13.96 -24.72
N SER A 60 -14.95 -13.96 -25.96
CA SER A 60 -13.51 -13.98 -26.27
C SER A 60 -12.81 -12.72 -25.77
N LEU A 61 -13.43 -11.54 -25.90
CA LEU A 61 -12.91 -10.28 -25.39
C LEU A 61 -12.82 -10.27 -23.86
N VAL A 62 -13.85 -10.78 -23.15
CA VAL A 62 -13.83 -10.91 -21.69
C VAL A 62 -12.71 -11.84 -21.22
N ILE A 63 -12.53 -13.00 -21.86
CA ILE A 63 -11.45 -13.95 -21.54
C ILE A 63 -10.07 -13.30 -21.78
N MET A 64 -9.89 -12.58 -22.88
CA MET A 64 -8.64 -11.87 -23.19
C MET A 64 -8.34 -10.76 -22.18
N LEU A 65 -9.34 -9.94 -21.83
CA LEU A 65 -9.21 -8.89 -20.80
C LEU A 65 -8.86 -9.49 -19.43
N GLN A 66 -9.54 -10.57 -19.02
CA GLN A 66 -9.27 -11.27 -17.76
C GLN A 66 -7.89 -11.95 -17.75
N SER A 67 -7.40 -12.45 -18.89
CA SER A 67 -6.03 -12.98 -19.02
C SER A 67 -4.98 -11.87 -18.94
N CYS A 68 -5.23 -10.71 -19.55
CA CYS A 68 -4.35 -9.54 -19.43
C CYS A 68 -4.32 -9.00 -17.99
N GLN A 69 -5.49 -8.86 -17.35
CA GLN A 69 -5.60 -8.37 -15.97
C GLN A 69 -4.94 -9.31 -14.96
N SER A 70 -5.12 -10.63 -15.08
CA SER A 70 -4.47 -11.59 -14.16
C SER A 70 -2.95 -11.64 -14.33
N LYS A 71 -2.42 -11.41 -15.54
CA LYS A 71 -0.98 -11.30 -15.81
C LYS A 71 -0.38 -9.98 -15.33
N SER A 72 -1.10 -8.86 -15.46
CA SER A 72 -0.57 -7.54 -15.09
C SER A 72 -0.72 -7.20 -13.60
N ALA A 73 -1.77 -7.68 -12.94
CA ALA A 73 -2.05 -7.37 -11.53
C ALA A 73 -0.87 -7.70 -10.60
N GLY A 74 -0.32 -8.92 -10.68
CA GLY A 74 0.82 -9.33 -9.85
C GLY A 74 2.12 -8.57 -10.15
N VAL A 75 2.30 -8.06 -11.38
CA VAL A 75 3.46 -7.23 -11.74
C VAL A 75 3.31 -5.82 -11.15
N ILE A 76 2.12 -5.23 -11.23
CA ILE A 76 1.82 -3.91 -10.67
C ILE A 76 1.89 -3.93 -9.13
N GLU A 77 1.38 -4.99 -8.50
CA GLU A 77 1.46 -5.19 -7.05
C GLU A 77 2.92 -5.34 -6.58
N LEU A 78 3.73 -6.16 -7.27
CA LEU A 78 5.15 -6.34 -6.94
C LEU A 78 5.97 -5.04 -7.10
N LEU A 79 5.71 -4.26 -8.15
CA LEU A 79 6.35 -2.95 -8.34
C LEU A 79 6.01 -2.00 -7.18
N ASN A 80 4.73 -1.89 -6.83
CA ASN A 80 4.26 -1.02 -5.75
C ASN A 80 4.87 -1.43 -4.38
N ILE A 81 5.00 -2.73 -4.10
CA ILE A 81 5.68 -3.24 -2.90
C ILE A 81 7.17 -2.89 -2.90
N ASN A 82 7.85 -3.00 -4.05
CA ASN A 82 9.28 -2.70 -4.18
C ASN A 82 9.56 -1.19 -4.04
N ASP A 83 8.74 -0.34 -4.66
CA ASP A 83 8.87 1.12 -4.58
C ASP A 83 8.58 1.62 -3.15
N TYR A 84 7.58 1.04 -2.49
CA TYR A 84 7.31 1.23 -1.06
C TYR A 84 8.50 0.82 -0.18
N TYR A 85 9.10 -0.34 -0.42
CA TYR A 85 10.29 -0.80 0.31
C TYR A 85 11.49 0.12 0.11
N SER A 86 11.75 0.52 -1.14
CA SER A 86 12.80 1.46 -1.51
C SER A 86 12.61 2.82 -0.82
N TYR A 87 11.41 3.39 -0.92
CA TYR A 87 11.04 4.65 -0.26
C TYR A 87 11.30 4.59 1.25
N CYS A 88 10.86 3.52 1.92
CA CYS A 88 11.02 3.40 3.37
C CYS A 88 12.47 3.21 3.81
N ARG A 89 13.29 2.50 3.03
CA ARG A 89 14.73 2.32 3.29
C ARG A 89 15.52 3.61 3.05
N VAL A 90 15.15 4.40 2.04
CA VAL A 90 15.71 5.74 1.81
C VAL A 90 15.25 6.71 2.91
N TYR A 91 13.98 6.64 3.34
CA TYR A 91 13.45 7.47 4.41
C TYR A 91 14.15 7.20 5.75
N SER A 92 14.34 5.93 6.14
CA SER A 92 15.06 5.60 7.37
C SER A 92 16.51 6.08 7.32
N LEU A 93 17.22 5.82 6.21
CA LEU A 93 18.59 6.29 6.04
C LEU A 93 18.70 7.83 6.09
N HIS A 94 17.73 8.54 5.49
CA HIS A 94 17.67 10.00 5.55
C HIS A 94 17.42 10.50 6.98
N ALA A 95 16.53 9.86 7.74
CA ALA A 95 16.23 10.24 9.11
C ALA A 95 17.44 10.09 10.05
N GLU A 96 18.13 8.95 9.99
CA GLU A 96 19.37 8.71 10.76
C GLU A 96 20.47 9.73 10.39
N LEU A 97 20.76 9.89 9.09
CA LEU A 97 21.85 10.77 8.62
C LEU A 97 21.62 12.27 8.88
N ASN A 98 20.37 12.70 9.05
CA ASN A 98 20.02 14.12 9.24
C ASN A 98 19.54 14.41 10.67
N ASN A 99 19.68 13.46 11.61
CA ASN A 99 19.20 13.55 12.98
C ASN A 99 17.74 14.03 13.08
N LEU A 100 16.88 13.51 12.20
CA LEU A 100 15.45 13.80 12.23
C LEU A 100 14.84 12.97 13.36
N GLU A 101 14.76 13.54 14.57
CA GLU A 101 14.07 12.91 15.70
C GLU A 101 12.71 12.35 15.24
N GLY A 102 12.52 11.03 15.40
CA GLY A 102 11.67 10.20 14.52
C GLY A 102 10.14 10.38 14.62
N TYR A 103 9.65 11.56 14.98
CA TYR A 103 8.26 11.88 15.32
C TYR A 103 7.21 11.52 14.24
N ASN A 104 7.61 11.26 12.99
CA ASN A 104 6.69 10.90 11.90
C ASN A 104 7.26 9.84 10.96
N LEU A 105 7.52 8.61 11.43
CA LEU A 105 7.62 7.46 10.53
C LEU A 105 6.34 7.40 9.66
N PRO A 106 6.43 7.43 8.31
CA PRO A 106 5.25 7.45 7.45
C PRO A 106 4.31 6.28 7.74
N GLY A 107 2.99 6.50 7.65
CA GLY A 107 1.96 5.49 7.96
C GLY A 107 2.17 4.18 7.18
N ILE A 108 2.22 4.30 5.84
CA ILE A 108 3.51 4.13 5.15
C ILE A 108 4.34 2.93 5.63
N CYS A 109 5.54 3.23 6.14
CA CYS A 109 6.60 2.32 6.54
C CYS A 109 6.33 1.48 7.80
N ARG A 110 5.20 1.66 8.49
CA ARG A 110 4.90 0.97 9.77
C ARG A 110 4.99 -0.57 9.65
N HIS A 111 4.48 -1.15 8.57
CA HIS A 111 4.55 -2.60 8.37
C HIS A 111 5.99 -3.08 8.17
N LEU A 112 6.78 -2.38 7.35
CA LEU A 112 8.19 -2.72 7.11
C LEU A 112 9.05 -2.58 8.36
N ALA A 113 8.84 -1.54 9.18
CA ALA A 113 9.56 -1.40 10.45
C ALA A 113 9.25 -2.55 11.42
N VAL A 114 7.96 -2.93 11.56
CA VAL A 114 7.55 -4.07 12.38
C VAL A 114 8.11 -5.39 11.84
N HIS A 115 8.10 -5.59 10.52
CA HIS A 115 8.65 -6.77 9.87
C HIS A 115 10.17 -6.87 10.07
N TYR A 116 10.91 -5.78 9.86
CA TYR A 116 12.37 -5.67 10.03
C TYR A 116 12.83 -6.07 11.44
N ILE A 117 12.08 -5.68 12.48
CA ILE A 117 12.31 -6.14 13.86
C ILE A 117 11.99 -7.64 13.98
N LYS A 118 10.76 -8.06 13.63
CA LYS A 118 10.27 -9.43 13.86
C LYS A 118 10.98 -10.53 13.08
N VAL A 119 11.55 -10.25 11.92
CA VAL A 119 12.40 -11.23 11.19
C VAL A 119 13.84 -11.23 11.68
N GLY A 120 14.13 -10.53 12.79
CA GLY A 120 15.44 -10.43 13.42
C GLY A 120 16.47 -9.65 12.61
N GLN A 121 16.07 -8.86 11.60
CA GLN A 121 17.04 -8.10 10.81
C GLN A 121 17.67 -6.99 11.65
N TYR A 122 16.87 -6.33 12.50
CA TYR A 122 17.38 -5.36 13.47
C TYR A 122 18.46 -5.95 14.39
N ALA A 123 18.28 -7.18 14.85
CA ALA A 123 19.29 -7.88 15.67
C ALA A 123 20.55 -8.21 14.86
N ARG A 124 20.41 -8.70 13.62
CA ARG A 124 21.55 -8.99 12.73
C ARG A 124 22.36 -7.74 12.39
N ASP A 125 21.71 -6.61 12.14
CA ASP A 125 22.39 -5.36 11.83
C ASP A 125 23.16 -4.82 13.06
N LEU A 126 22.67 -5.07 14.27
CA LEU A 126 23.39 -4.79 15.52
C LEU A 126 24.55 -5.75 15.78
N ASP A 127 24.41 -7.06 15.48
CA ASP A 127 25.53 -8.02 15.54
C ASP A 127 26.65 -7.67 14.54
N LEU A 128 26.29 -7.24 13.33
CA LEU A 128 27.24 -6.72 12.35
C LEU A 128 27.93 -5.45 12.86
N THR A 129 27.17 -4.55 13.50
CA THR A 129 27.71 -3.34 14.14
C THR A 129 28.70 -3.70 15.27
N MET A 130 28.38 -4.68 16.11
CA MET A 130 29.29 -5.20 17.16
C MET A 130 30.57 -5.78 16.53
N SER A 131 30.48 -6.42 15.37
CA SER A 131 31.62 -7.01 14.67
C SER A 131 32.58 -5.93 14.13
N VAL A 132 32.04 -4.84 13.57
CA VAL A 132 32.84 -3.68 13.12
C VAL A 132 33.51 -2.97 14.30
N ILE A 133 32.81 -2.85 15.43
CA ILE A 133 33.37 -2.29 16.67
C ILE A 133 34.51 -3.19 17.21
N ASP A 134 34.30 -4.51 17.23
CA ASP A 134 35.29 -5.48 17.70
C ASP A 134 36.56 -5.48 16.82
N ASP A 135 36.43 -5.39 15.50
CA ASP A 135 37.58 -5.26 14.60
C ASP A 135 38.35 -3.94 14.78
N TYR A 136 37.67 -2.83 15.10
CA TYR A 136 38.34 -1.58 15.47
C TYR A 136 39.12 -1.72 16.79
N PHE A 137 38.48 -2.20 17.86
CA PHE A 137 39.11 -2.31 19.19
C PHE A 137 40.11 -3.47 19.34
N LYS A 138 40.23 -4.38 18.36
CA LYS A 138 41.41 -5.26 18.22
C LYS A 138 42.67 -4.48 17.85
N SER A 139 42.53 -3.39 17.09
CA SER A 139 43.65 -2.60 16.57
C SER A 139 44.09 -1.44 17.47
N VAL A 140 43.23 -1.00 18.40
CA VAL A 140 43.47 0.11 19.34
C VAL A 140 43.33 -0.38 20.78
N ARG A 141 44.27 -0.01 21.65
CA ARG A 141 44.21 -0.26 23.10
C ARG A 141 44.31 1.06 23.87
N PRO A 142 43.67 1.18 25.05
CA PRO A 142 43.79 2.38 25.86
C PRO A 142 45.18 2.47 26.50
N SER A 143 45.66 3.69 26.67
CA SER A 143 46.87 4.03 27.44
C SER A 143 46.69 3.75 28.94
N GLU A 144 47.80 3.45 29.62
CA GLU A 144 47.82 3.23 31.08
C GLU A 144 47.60 4.53 31.89
N ASP A 145 47.58 5.69 31.24
CA ASP A 145 47.23 6.99 31.86
C ASP A 145 45.72 7.17 32.14
N GLY A 146 44.86 6.33 31.56
CA GLY A 146 43.40 6.38 31.75
C GLY A 146 42.70 7.56 31.07
N LEU A 147 43.39 8.29 30.19
CA LEU A 147 42.84 9.43 29.43
C LEU A 147 42.06 8.98 28.18
N ASP A 148 42.35 7.77 27.68
CA ASP A 148 41.61 7.15 26.57
C ASP A 148 40.20 6.74 27.00
N VAL A 149 39.21 7.46 26.48
CA VAL A 149 37.79 7.32 26.86
C VAL A 149 36.90 6.94 25.68
N VAL A 150 35.91 6.09 25.96
CA VAL A 150 34.76 5.87 25.06
C VAL A 150 33.58 6.69 25.56
N LEU A 151 33.07 7.57 24.70
CA LEU A 151 31.81 8.28 24.93
C LEU A 151 30.64 7.41 24.45
N MET A 152 29.65 7.18 25.31
CA MET A 152 28.48 6.35 25.01
C MET A 152 27.19 7.13 25.31
N ASP A 153 26.36 7.34 24.28
CA ASP A 153 24.98 7.81 24.47
C ASP A 153 24.15 6.70 25.15
N ILE A 154 23.42 7.06 26.20
CA ILE A 154 22.49 6.14 26.90
C ILE A 154 21.01 6.46 26.65
N ASP A 155 20.71 7.49 25.85
CA ASP A 155 19.35 7.88 25.55
C ASP A 155 18.59 6.82 24.73
N ASP A 156 17.30 6.74 24.99
CA ASP A 156 16.37 5.79 24.35
C ASP A 156 16.83 4.32 24.42
N ILE A 157 17.75 3.96 25.33
CA ILE A 157 18.00 2.58 25.77
C ILE A 157 16.86 2.18 26.72
N PHE A 158 16.70 2.99 27.77
CA PHE A 158 15.69 2.75 28.79
C PHE A 158 14.30 3.19 28.33
N PRO A 159 13.23 2.57 28.84
CA PRO A 159 11.90 3.15 28.74
C PRO A 159 11.90 4.47 29.53
N ARG A 160 11.98 5.61 28.83
CA ARG A 160 11.57 6.90 29.38
C ARG A 160 10.19 6.75 30.03
N ASN A 161 9.99 7.40 31.18
CA ASN A 161 8.65 7.52 31.78
C ASN A 161 7.65 8.00 30.72
N SER A 162 6.41 7.50 30.79
CA SER A 162 5.48 7.26 29.68
C SER A 162 5.19 8.44 28.75
N ASP A 163 5.51 9.67 29.15
CA ASP A 163 4.83 10.88 28.70
C ASP A 163 5.62 11.64 27.62
N SER A 164 6.80 11.15 27.20
CA SER A 164 7.71 11.89 26.28
C SER A 164 8.12 11.18 24.99
N SER A 165 7.85 9.87 24.83
CA SER A 165 8.24 9.14 23.60
C SER A 165 7.18 9.22 22.47
N ASN A 166 6.97 10.44 21.96
CA ASN A 166 6.00 10.73 20.89
C ASN A 166 6.19 9.89 19.61
N LEU A 167 7.39 9.33 19.39
CA LEU A 167 7.73 8.41 18.30
C LEU A 167 6.73 7.25 18.15
N PHE A 168 6.13 6.77 19.26
CA PHE A 168 5.20 5.63 19.22
C PHE A 168 3.82 5.84 19.86
N HIS A 169 3.55 6.98 20.51
CA HIS A 169 2.19 7.27 21.05
C HIS A 169 1.08 7.23 19.98
N ARG A 170 1.42 7.44 18.72
CA ARG A 170 0.49 7.39 17.57
C ARG A 170 0.22 5.98 17.01
N PHE A 171 0.85 4.93 17.55
CA PHE A 171 0.82 3.57 16.99
C PHE A 171 0.18 2.53 17.92
N TYR A 172 -0.89 2.91 18.64
CA TYR A 172 -1.51 2.13 19.71
C TYR A 172 -2.37 0.92 19.25
N ASN A 173 -1.74 -0.03 18.54
CA ASN A 173 -2.26 -1.38 18.31
C ASN A 173 -1.32 -2.39 18.99
N ASP A 174 -1.85 -3.42 19.63
CA ASP A 174 -1.06 -4.38 20.44
C ASP A 174 0.08 -5.06 19.65
N SER A 175 -0.14 -5.39 18.38
CA SER A 175 0.90 -5.94 17.50
C SER A 175 2.12 -5.03 17.33
N THR A 176 1.96 -3.72 17.49
CA THR A 176 3.05 -2.73 17.43
C THR A 176 3.63 -2.42 18.81
N SER A 177 2.80 -2.36 19.86
CA SER A 177 3.29 -2.14 21.24
C SER A 177 4.28 -3.23 21.67
N ASN A 178 4.02 -4.48 21.31
CA ASN A 178 4.91 -5.60 21.60
C ASN A 178 6.17 -5.59 20.73
N CYS A 179 6.08 -5.16 19.46
CA CYS A 179 7.22 -4.97 18.58
C CYS A 179 8.20 -3.87 19.08
N ILE A 180 7.68 -2.82 19.73
CA ILE A 180 8.50 -1.76 20.34
C ILE A 180 9.26 -2.28 21.57
N LYS A 181 8.62 -3.13 22.39
CA LYS A 181 9.28 -3.81 23.52
C LYS A 181 10.40 -4.72 23.01
N GLU A 182 10.13 -5.49 21.97
CA GLU A 182 11.09 -6.39 21.30
C GLU A 182 12.33 -5.61 20.83
N ALA A 183 12.16 -4.52 20.07
CA ALA A 183 13.27 -3.67 19.64
C ALA A 183 14.05 -3.04 20.82
N LYS A 184 13.36 -2.54 21.85
CA LYS A 184 14.02 -1.99 23.05
C LYS A 184 14.85 -3.04 23.79
N ASN A 185 14.34 -4.27 23.92
CA ASN A 185 15.06 -5.38 24.54
C ASN A 185 16.32 -5.75 23.73
N VAL A 186 16.23 -5.79 22.40
CA VAL A 186 17.38 -6.05 21.52
C VAL A 186 18.42 -4.91 21.61
N LYS A 187 18.00 -3.64 21.59
CA LYS A 187 18.91 -2.49 21.80
C LYS A 187 19.62 -2.58 23.16
N LEU A 188 18.88 -2.90 24.22
CA LEU A 188 19.43 -3.06 25.58
C LEU A 188 20.47 -4.19 25.63
N MET A 189 20.17 -5.36 25.09
CA MET A 189 21.12 -6.48 25.02
C MET A 189 22.39 -6.12 24.24
N PHE A 190 22.26 -5.42 23.11
CA PHE A 190 23.40 -4.92 22.34
C PHE A 190 24.27 -3.95 23.16
N VAL A 191 23.68 -2.93 23.80
CA VAL A 191 24.48 -1.96 24.56
C VAL A 191 25.11 -2.60 25.80
N THR A 192 24.42 -3.48 26.53
CA THR A 192 25.03 -4.21 27.66
C THR A 192 26.20 -5.10 27.20
N ARG A 193 26.09 -5.77 26.05
CA ARG A 193 27.21 -6.54 25.46
C ARG A 193 28.39 -5.65 25.08
N LEU A 194 28.13 -4.53 24.42
CA LEU A 194 29.15 -3.53 24.04
C LEU A 194 29.85 -2.94 25.27
N TYR A 195 29.09 -2.56 26.29
CA TYR A 195 29.60 -1.99 27.53
C TYR A 195 30.52 -2.97 28.28
N MET A 196 30.10 -4.23 28.43
CA MET A 196 30.92 -5.28 29.06
C MET A 196 32.18 -5.62 28.24
N TYR A 197 32.12 -5.56 26.91
CA TYR A 197 33.28 -5.71 26.04
C TYR A 197 34.29 -4.58 26.25
N LEU A 198 33.84 -3.32 26.27
CA LEU A 198 34.71 -2.16 26.50
C LEU A 198 35.34 -2.18 27.89
N GLN A 199 34.59 -2.53 28.94
CA GLN A 199 35.13 -2.66 30.29
C GLN A 199 36.16 -3.79 30.43
N THR A 200 35.91 -4.96 29.83
CA THR A 200 36.90 -6.05 29.86
C THR A 200 38.11 -5.78 28.97
N GLY A 201 37.99 -4.90 27.97
CA GLY A 201 39.09 -4.28 27.22
C GLY A 201 39.84 -3.16 27.96
N GLY A 202 39.46 -2.80 29.19
CA GLY A 202 40.11 -1.79 30.01
C GLY A 202 39.76 -0.33 29.69
N TRP A 203 38.73 -0.07 28.87
CA TRP A 203 38.37 1.28 28.46
C TRP A 203 37.65 2.07 29.55
N SER A 204 38.04 3.34 29.71
CA SER A 204 37.33 4.31 30.54
C SER A 204 36.04 4.74 29.81
N ILE A 205 34.86 4.57 30.42
CA ILE A 205 33.57 4.82 29.74
C ILE A 205 32.89 6.06 30.35
N ILE A 206 32.55 7.03 29.50
CA ILE A 206 31.76 8.22 29.88
C ILE A 206 30.39 8.12 29.24
N LEU A 207 29.34 8.17 30.07
CA LEU A 207 27.95 8.11 29.64
C LEU A 207 27.41 9.53 29.36
N LEU A 208 26.74 9.70 28.24
CA LEU A 208 26.10 10.95 27.81
C LEU A 208 24.58 10.78 27.76
N SER A 209 23.83 11.80 28.21
CA SER A 209 22.36 11.81 28.09
C SER A 209 21.78 13.22 27.90
N ARG A 210 20.76 13.33 27.04
CA ARG A 210 19.91 14.52 26.85
C ARG A 210 18.88 14.70 27.98
N GLU A 211 18.72 13.74 28.89
CA GLU A 211 17.86 13.91 30.07
C GLU A 211 18.39 15.09 30.94
N PRO A 212 17.50 15.93 31.50
CA PRO A 212 17.93 17.01 32.39
C PRO A 212 18.58 16.45 33.66
N ARG A 213 19.59 17.15 34.20
CA ARG A 213 20.34 16.76 35.40
C ARG A 213 19.47 16.48 36.64
N THR A 214 18.25 16.99 36.68
CA THR A 214 17.24 16.66 37.71
C THR A 214 16.83 15.18 37.72
N HIS A 215 16.95 14.47 36.59
CA HIS A 215 16.58 13.07 36.45
C HIS A 215 17.69 12.10 36.87
N ARG A 216 18.90 12.60 37.15
CA ARG A 216 20.14 11.82 37.37
C ARG A 216 19.98 10.58 38.24
N ASN A 217 19.24 10.66 39.35
CA ASN A 217 19.05 9.53 40.26
C ASN A 217 18.17 8.42 39.64
N VAL A 218 17.19 8.80 38.81
CA VAL A 218 16.36 7.85 38.03
C VAL A 218 17.21 7.20 36.94
N THR A 219 17.99 7.99 36.20
CA THR A 219 18.90 7.49 35.16
C THR A 219 19.94 6.51 35.74
N ILE A 220 20.53 6.82 36.89
CA ILE A 220 21.45 5.94 37.63
C ILE A 220 20.76 4.63 38.05
N ASN A 221 19.57 4.70 38.64
CA ASN A 221 18.82 3.50 39.04
C ASN A 221 18.52 2.59 37.84
N HIS A 222 18.26 3.15 36.66
CA HIS A 222 18.05 2.37 35.43
C HIS A 222 19.34 1.72 34.91
N LEU A 223 20.47 2.44 34.91
CA LEU A 223 21.80 1.90 34.59
C LEU A 223 22.14 0.71 35.49
N ASP A 224 22.06 0.91 36.80
CA ASP A 224 22.33 -0.10 37.83
C ASP A 224 21.42 -1.34 37.67
N SER A 225 20.15 -1.15 37.30
CA SER A 225 19.17 -2.23 37.09
C SER A 225 19.44 -3.04 35.82
N ALA A 226 20.08 -2.45 34.81
CA ALA A 226 20.52 -3.12 33.59
C ALA A 226 21.95 -3.71 33.67
N GLY A 227 22.61 -3.58 34.83
CA GLY A 227 23.98 -4.06 35.04
C GLY A 227 25.06 -3.17 34.42
N LEU A 228 24.70 -2.03 33.79
CA LEU A 228 25.66 -1.01 33.38
C LEU A 228 26.16 -0.33 34.65
N ARG A 229 27.42 -0.58 35.04
CA ARG A 229 28.02 -0.16 36.32
C ARG A 229 29.48 0.22 36.15
N SER A 230 30.06 0.98 37.09
CA SER A 230 31.47 1.38 37.05
C SER A 230 31.86 2.21 35.81
N TRP A 231 31.00 3.15 35.41
CA TRP A 231 31.33 4.18 34.42
C TRP A 231 32.15 5.30 35.08
N SER A 232 33.04 5.95 34.31
CA SER A 232 33.95 6.98 34.80
C SER A 232 33.24 8.32 35.07
N ALA A 233 32.27 8.68 34.22
CA ALA A 233 31.40 9.85 34.42
C ALA A 233 30.03 9.67 33.76
N LEU A 234 29.01 10.33 34.32
CA LEU A 234 27.70 10.51 33.70
C LEU A 234 27.47 12.00 33.48
N MET A 235 27.50 12.41 32.22
CA MET A 235 27.22 13.77 31.76
C MET A 235 25.77 13.85 31.29
N MET A 236 25.07 14.89 31.75
CA MET A 236 23.66 15.11 31.48
C MET A 236 23.42 16.56 31.11
N ARG A 237 22.34 16.84 30.38
CA ARG A 237 21.95 18.22 30.05
C ARG A 237 21.70 19.02 31.34
N ILE A 238 22.26 20.23 31.40
CA ILE A 238 22.12 21.18 32.51
C ILE A 238 20.66 21.60 32.67
#